data_AF-A0A894K9L3-F1
#
_entry.id   AF-A0A894K9L3-F1
#
_cell.length_a   1.000
_cell.length_b   1.000
_cell.length_c   1.000
_cell.angle_alpha   90.00
_cell.angle_beta   90.00
_cell.angle_gamma   90.00
#
_symmetry.space_group_name_H-M   'P 1'
#
loop_
_entity.id
_entity.type
_entity.pdbx_description
1 polymer ?
#
loop_
_entity_poly.entity_id
_entity_poly.type
_entity_poly.pdbx_seq_one_letter_code
_entity_poly.pdbx_strand_id
1 'polypeptide(L)'
;MNEIANIEFYNTPEGDVMMKELGRPAVVLDENNRPTIECMLSVIRDRYPKAHTRLMQIYSSSTMNRWYYEFRVVHRFIRCNFGEYDQHNLDINRDGLFVFEEVKCPLRGECEHEGVICRPELNTSLTEREMEVFRLIASNYQTDDIAAELHISPCTVNRHRENIKAKIKVRNVGELIAYWHQNQMK
;
A
#
# COMPACT_ATOMS: atom_id res chain seq x y z
N MET A 1 6.39 -9.34 -9.36
CA MET A 1 5.65 -9.52 -8.10
C MET A 1 4.27 -8.94 -8.36
N ASN A 2 3.20 -9.70 -8.18
CA ASN A 2 1.86 -9.29 -8.60
C ASN A 2 1.42 -8.02 -7.86
N GLU A 3 0.73 -7.13 -8.56
CA GLU A 3 0.07 -5.97 -7.98
C GLU A 3 -1.07 -6.45 -7.06
N ILE A 4 -1.18 -5.85 -5.87
CA ILE A 4 -2.26 -6.11 -4.93
C ILE A 4 -3.47 -5.25 -5.31
N ALA A 5 -4.58 -5.87 -5.65
CA ALA A 5 -5.79 -5.18 -6.11
C ALA A 5 -7.03 -6.04 -5.89
N ASN A 6 -8.18 -5.37 -5.75
CA ASN A 6 -9.50 -6.00 -5.55
C ASN A 6 -9.54 -6.97 -4.37
N ILE A 7 -9.09 -6.50 -3.20
CA ILE A 7 -9.04 -7.31 -1.97
C ILE A 7 -9.90 -6.67 -0.90
N GLU A 8 -10.65 -7.52 -0.21
CA GLU A 8 -11.38 -7.23 1.02
C GLU A 8 -10.74 -7.99 2.19
N PHE A 9 -10.59 -7.34 3.35
CA PHE A 9 -10.16 -7.93 4.60
C PHE A 9 -11.24 -7.78 5.66
N TYR A 10 -11.55 -8.86 6.38
CA TYR A 10 -12.52 -8.81 7.48
C TYR A 10 -12.07 -9.65 8.67
N ASN A 11 -12.41 -9.21 9.88
CA ASN A 11 -12.09 -9.96 11.09
C ASN A 11 -13.16 -11.02 11.38
N THR A 12 -12.74 -12.22 11.81
CA THR A 12 -13.65 -13.21 12.38
C THR A 12 -13.89 -12.96 13.87
N PRO A 13 -14.98 -13.50 14.46
CA PRO A 13 -15.19 -13.48 15.91
C PRO A 13 -14.06 -14.14 16.72
N GLU A 14 -13.36 -15.12 16.12
CA GLU A 14 -12.22 -15.81 16.70
C GLU A 14 -10.94 -14.95 16.69
N GLY A 15 -10.95 -13.82 15.97
CA GLY A 15 -9.86 -12.87 15.91
C GLY A 15 -8.92 -13.04 14.72
N ASP A 16 -9.26 -13.93 13.78
CA ASP A 16 -8.51 -14.12 12.54
C ASP A 16 -8.81 -13.00 11.55
N VAL A 17 -7.84 -12.69 10.70
CA VAL A 17 -8.03 -11.79 9.55
C VAL A 17 -8.26 -12.65 8.31
N MET A 18 -9.42 -12.52 7.70
CA MET A 18 -9.73 -13.14 6.42
C MET A 18 -9.37 -12.20 5.28
N MET A 19 -8.84 -12.75 4.19
CA MET A 19 -8.55 -12.06 2.94
C MET A 19 -9.43 -12.64 1.83
N LYS A 20 -10.16 -11.78 1.14
CA LYS A 20 -11.08 -12.14 0.05
C LYS A 20 -10.72 -11.35 -1.20
N GLU A 21 -9.97 -11.98 -2.09
CA GLU A 21 -9.76 -11.45 -3.45
C GLU A 21 -11.02 -11.63 -4.29
N LEU A 22 -11.33 -10.63 -5.13
CA LEU A 22 -12.49 -10.66 -6.02
C LEU A 22 -12.45 -11.90 -6.93
N GLY A 23 -13.53 -12.69 -6.90
CA GLY A 23 -13.65 -13.92 -7.67
C GLY A 23 -12.91 -15.14 -7.11
N ARG A 24 -12.19 -15.02 -5.99
CA ARG A 24 -11.53 -16.15 -5.31
C ARG A 24 -12.22 -16.49 -3.98
N PRO A 25 -12.07 -17.71 -3.43
CA PRO A 25 -12.50 -18.02 -2.07
C PRO A 25 -11.82 -17.14 -1.02
N ALA A 26 -12.48 -16.89 0.11
CA ALA A 26 -11.82 -16.25 1.25
C ALA A 26 -10.78 -17.22 1.85
N VAL A 27 -9.64 -16.69 2.27
CA VAL A 27 -8.58 -17.43 2.95
C VAL A 27 -8.18 -16.70 4.22
N VAL A 28 -7.68 -17.43 5.22
CA VAL A 28 -7.07 -16.80 6.40
C VAL A 28 -5.75 -16.16 5.97
N LEU A 29 -5.50 -14.93 6.45
CA LEU A 29 -4.21 -14.28 6.30
C LEU A 29 -3.25 -14.74 7.40
N ASP A 30 -2.22 -15.49 7.01
CA ASP A 30 -1.16 -16.01 7.88
C ASP A 30 0.24 -15.65 7.33
N GLU A 31 1.31 -16.05 8.04
CA GLU A 31 2.69 -15.76 7.65
C GLU A 31 3.14 -16.37 6.31
N ASN A 32 2.39 -17.35 5.77
CA ASN A 32 2.68 -18.02 4.51
C ASN A 32 2.11 -17.25 3.30
N ASN A 33 1.24 -16.26 3.50
CA ASN A 33 0.75 -15.37 2.43
C ASN A 33 1.82 -14.34 1.98
N ARG A 34 3.04 -14.82 1.72
CA ARG A 34 4.24 -14.03 1.47
C ARG A 34 4.08 -12.98 0.36
N PRO A 35 3.51 -13.28 -0.82
CA PRO A 35 3.36 -12.28 -1.87
C PRO A 35 2.50 -11.08 -1.44
N THR A 36 1.40 -11.36 -0.73
CA THR A 36 0.50 -10.32 -0.20
C THR A 36 1.21 -9.50 0.86
N ILE A 37 1.87 -10.15 1.82
CA ILE A 37 2.60 -9.48 2.91
C ILE A 37 3.69 -8.56 2.33
N GLU A 38 4.48 -9.05 1.38
CA GLU A 38 5.56 -8.27 0.75
C GLU A 38 5.02 -7.06 -0.01
N CYS A 39 3.92 -7.23 -0.76
CA CYS A 39 3.29 -6.15 -1.48
C CYS A 39 2.71 -5.09 -0.52
N MET A 40 1.94 -5.53 0.49
CA MET A 40 1.39 -4.67 1.53
C MET A 40 2.48 -3.89 2.25
N LEU A 41 3.56 -4.55 2.67
CA LEU A 41 4.67 -3.92 3.35
C LEU A 41 5.33 -2.85 2.48
N SER A 42 5.51 -3.10 1.17
CA SER A 42 6.03 -2.10 0.24
C SER A 42 5.10 -0.89 0.15
N VAL A 43 3.78 -1.10 0.04
CA VAL A 43 2.81 0.00 -0.04
C VAL A 43 2.81 0.82 1.26
N ILE A 44 2.79 0.16 2.42
CA ILE A 44 2.81 0.81 3.73
C ILE A 44 4.10 1.63 3.90
N ARG A 45 5.26 1.08 3.51
CA ARG A 45 6.55 1.79 3.54
C ARG A 45 6.55 3.01 2.62
N ASP A 46 6.13 2.85 1.38
CA ASP A 46 6.31 3.88 0.35
C ASP A 46 5.27 5.01 0.49
N ARG A 47 4.04 4.68 0.90
CA ARG A 47 2.91 5.61 0.98
C ARG A 47 2.61 6.09 2.41
N TYR A 48 2.86 5.28 3.44
CA TYR A 48 2.53 5.58 4.84
C TYR A 48 3.75 5.40 5.77
N PRO A 49 4.88 6.11 5.51
CA PRO A 49 6.16 5.85 6.17
C PRO A 49 6.15 6.07 7.69
N LYS A 50 5.28 6.96 8.21
CA LYS A 50 5.09 7.16 9.66
C LYS A 50 4.49 5.90 10.30
N ALA A 51 3.44 5.33 9.71
CA ALA A 51 2.83 4.08 10.15
C ALA A 51 3.82 2.91 10.07
N HIS A 52 4.52 2.79 8.93
CA HIS A 52 5.55 1.77 8.71
C HIS A 52 6.61 1.82 9.81
N THR A 53 7.23 2.99 10.02
CA THR A 53 8.28 3.16 11.04
C THR A 53 7.79 2.78 12.43
N ARG A 54 6.57 3.21 12.80
CA ARG A 54 6.00 2.87 14.11
C ARG A 54 5.76 1.37 14.27
N LEU A 55 5.20 0.72 13.25
CA LEU A 55 4.97 -0.73 13.27
C LEU A 55 6.28 -1.52 13.39
N MET A 56 7.31 -1.11 12.64
CA MET A 56 8.64 -1.75 12.68
C MET A 56 9.27 -1.64 14.08
N GLN A 57 9.12 -0.49 14.76
CA GLN A 57 9.59 -0.31 16.13
C GLN A 57 8.87 -1.25 17.12
N ILE A 58 7.54 -1.34 17.01
CA ILE A 58 6.71 -2.16 17.90
C ILE A 58 7.12 -3.64 17.82
N TYR A 59 7.36 -4.14 16.62
CA TYR A 59 7.67 -5.54 16.39
C TYR A 59 9.17 -5.86 16.34
N SER A 60 10.04 -4.91 16.68
CA SER A 60 11.50 -5.05 16.60
C SER A 60 12.06 -6.27 17.33
N SER A 61 11.39 -6.76 18.39
CA SER A 61 11.75 -7.98 19.11
C SER A 61 11.50 -9.28 18.34
N SER A 62 10.67 -9.26 17.28
CA SER A 62 10.38 -10.42 16.42
C SER A 62 11.34 -10.55 15.22
N THR A 63 12.36 -9.71 15.13
CA THR A 63 13.28 -9.62 13.98
C THR A 63 14.06 -10.90 13.68
N MET A 64 14.20 -11.81 14.65
CA MET A 64 14.87 -13.11 14.45
C MET A 64 14.15 -14.00 13.43
N ASN A 65 12.83 -13.82 13.25
CA ASN A 65 12.09 -14.42 12.14
C ASN A 65 11.53 -13.30 11.26
N ARG A 66 12.25 -12.99 10.17
CA ARG A 66 11.88 -11.94 9.22
C ARG A 66 10.45 -12.10 8.69
N TRP A 67 10.03 -13.32 8.35
CA TRP A 67 8.72 -13.53 7.74
C TRP A 67 7.59 -13.28 8.72
N TYR A 68 7.74 -13.80 9.94
CA TYR A 68 6.78 -13.56 11.01
C TYR A 68 6.75 -12.09 11.42
N TYR A 69 7.90 -11.43 11.47
CA TYR A 69 8.02 -10.00 11.73
C TYR A 69 7.24 -9.15 10.72
N GLU A 70 7.47 -9.38 9.42
CA GLU A 70 6.77 -8.66 8.35
C GLU A 70 5.26 -8.97 8.37
N PHE A 71 4.87 -10.22 8.63
CA PHE A 71 3.48 -10.60 8.85
C PHE A 71 2.86 -9.79 9.99
N ARG A 72 3.50 -9.69 11.16
CA ARG A 72 2.97 -8.93 12.31
C ARG A 72 2.78 -7.44 12.00
N VAL A 73 3.69 -6.85 11.24
CA VAL A 73 3.58 -5.46 10.75
C VAL A 73 2.35 -5.29 9.88
N VAL A 74 2.21 -6.12 8.83
CA VAL A 74 1.10 -6.03 7.87
C VAL A 74 -0.23 -6.38 8.54
N HIS A 75 -0.27 -7.45 9.32
CA HIS A 75 -1.46 -7.91 10.03
C HIS A 75 -2.00 -6.84 10.98
N ARG A 76 -1.14 -6.16 11.77
CA ARG A 76 -1.60 -5.05 12.61
C ARG A 76 -2.07 -3.86 11.79
N PHE A 77 -1.38 -3.52 10.71
CA PHE A 77 -1.82 -2.44 9.83
C PHE A 77 -3.22 -2.72 9.27
N ILE A 78 -3.47 -3.94 8.79
CA ILE A 78 -4.77 -4.37 8.29
C ILE A 78 -5.81 -4.21 9.40
N ARG A 79 -5.68 -4.88 10.55
CA ARG A 79 -6.68 -4.81 11.63
C ARG A 79 -6.99 -3.40 12.15
N CYS A 80 -6.08 -2.46 11.98
CA CYS A 80 -6.27 -1.07 12.40
C CYS A 80 -7.02 -0.21 11.36
N ASN A 81 -7.12 -0.65 10.12
CA ASN A 81 -7.56 0.14 8.98
C ASN A 81 -8.58 -0.54 8.07
N PHE A 82 -8.67 -1.87 8.14
CA PHE A 82 -9.46 -2.78 7.32
C PHE A 82 -9.96 -3.88 8.25
N GLY A 83 -11.23 -4.27 8.16
CA GLY A 83 -11.70 -5.31 9.05
C GLY A 83 -13.19 -5.41 9.28
N GLU A 84 -13.96 -4.46 8.76
CA GLU A 84 -15.38 -4.69 8.53
C GLU A 84 -15.53 -5.49 7.22
N TYR A 85 -16.70 -6.10 7.00
CA TYR A 85 -16.96 -6.80 5.76
C TYR A 85 -17.97 -5.99 4.94
N ASP A 86 -17.48 -5.23 3.97
CA ASP A 86 -18.29 -4.45 3.03
C ASP A 86 -18.07 -4.94 1.60
N GLN A 87 -19.02 -5.75 1.11
CA GLN A 87 -18.99 -6.28 -0.26
C GLN A 87 -19.03 -5.21 -1.36
N HIS A 88 -19.30 -3.94 -1.05
CA HIS A 88 -19.37 -2.86 -2.03
C HIS A 88 -18.08 -2.04 -2.11
N ASN A 89 -17.27 -1.98 -1.04
CA ASN A 89 -16.10 -1.10 -0.95
C ASN A 89 -14.85 -1.89 -0.57
N LEU A 90 -14.19 -2.48 -1.58
CA LEU A 90 -12.95 -3.24 -1.37
C LEU A 90 -11.86 -2.38 -0.72
N ASP A 91 -11.27 -2.86 0.37
CA ASP A 91 -10.14 -2.24 1.09
C ASP A 91 -8.96 -1.90 0.17
N ILE A 92 -8.71 -2.74 -0.83
CA ILE A 92 -7.77 -2.49 -1.90
C ILE A 92 -8.54 -2.49 -3.21
N ASN A 93 -8.68 -1.32 -3.82
CA ASN A 93 -9.45 -1.19 -5.05
C ASN A 93 -8.69 -1.74 -6.27
N ARG A 94 -9.30 -1.65 -7.46
CA ARG A 94 -8.72 -2.12 -8.73
C ARG A 94 -7.39 -1.46 -9.12
N ASP A 95 -7.15 -0.26 -8.60
CA ASP A 95 -5.96 0.55 -8.89
C ASP A 95 -4.89 0.36 -7.78
N GLY A 96 -5.09 -0.59 -6.85
CA GLY A 96 -4.17 -0.87 -5.75
C GLY A 96 -4.09 0.26 -4.71
N LEU A 97 -5.10 1.14 -4.65
CA LEU A 97 -5.22 2.16 -3.62
C LEU A 97 -5.94 1.59 -2.40
N PHE A 98 -5.46 1.98 -1.21
CA PHE A 98 -6.08 1.63 0.05
C PHE A 98 -7.31 2.51 0.27
N VAL A 99 -8.45 1.87 0.50
CA VAL A 99 -9.71 2.47 0.91
C VAL A 99 -9.84 2.20 2.39
N PHE A 100 -9.49 3.18 3.22
CA PHE A 100 -9.47 2.98 4.67
C PHE A 100 -10.88 2.99 5.27
N GLU A 101 -11.10 2.05 6.19
CA GLU A 101 -12.32 1.94 6.97
C GLU A 101 -12.16 2.56 8.37
N GLU A 102 -13.29 2.89 8.97
CA GLU A 102 -13.35 3.18 10.41
C GLU A 102 -13.76 1.93 11.19
N VAL A 103 -12.80 1.00 11.33
CA VAL A 103 -13.01 -0.25 12.07
C VAL A 103 -13.32 -0.01 13.55
N LYS A 104 -14.12 -0.90 14.14
CA LYS A 104 -14.41 -0.92 15.58
C LYS A 104 -13.18 -1.31 16.41
N CYS A 105 -12.38 -0.30 16.76
CA CYS A 105 -11.21 -0.47 17.63
C CYS A 105 -11.60 -0.25 19.11
N PRO A 106 -11.43 -1.25 20.00
CA PRO A 106 -11.75 -1.09 21.42
C PRO A 106 -10.81 -0.13 22.15
N LEU A 107 -9.64 0.19 21.58
CA LEU A 107 -8.67 1.12 22.14
C LEU A 107 -8.81 2.54 21.55
N ARG A 108 -9.90 2.84 20.83
CA ARG A 108 -10.14 4.17 20.26
C ARG A 108 -10.19 5.23 21.37
N GLY A 109 -9.45 6.32 21.23
CA GLY A 109 -9.30 7.39 22.22
C GLY A 109 -8.20 7.15 23.25
N GLU A 110 -7.74 5.91 23.41
CA GLU A 110 -6.73 5.51 24.42
C GLU A 110 -5.46 4.91 23.80
N CYS A 111 -5.53 4.49 22.54
CA CYS A 111 -4.43 3.85 21.83
C CYS A 111 -3.29 4.85 21.59
N GLU A 112 -2.10 4.53 22.11
CA GLU A 112 -0.87 5.30 21.93
C GLU A 112 -0.42 5.43 20.45
N HIS A 113 -1.05 4.72 19.52
CA HIS A 113 -0.72 4.76 18.09
C HIS A 113 -1.91 5.19 17.22
N GLU A 114 -2.98 5.68 17.85
CA GLU A 114 -4.09 6.27 17.12
C GLU A 114 -3.62 7.48 16.28
N GLY A 115 -4.10 7.57 15.04
CA GLY A 115 -3.68 8.60 14.08
C GLY A 115 -2.29 8.37 13.47
N VAL A 116 -1.56 7.35 13.92
CA VAL A 116 -0.27 6.95 13.34
C VAL A 116 -0.41 5.65 12.56
N ILE A 117 -0.91 4.58 13.19
CA ILE A 117 -1.11 3.28 12.53
C ILE A 117 -2.50 3.21 11.89
N CYS A 118 -3.54 3.58 12.64
CA CYS A 118 -4.89 3.77 12.09
C CYS A 118 -5.04 5.21 11.59
N ARG A 119 -5.86 5.40 10.55
CA ARG A 119 -5.99 6.70 9.85
C ARG A 119 -4.61 7.29 9.46
N PRO A 120 -3.74 6.49 8.82
CA PRO A 120 -2.36 6.88 8.60
C PRO A 120 -2.26 8.04 7.61
N GLU A 121 -1.30 8.91 7.84
CA GLU A 121 -1.01 10.03 6.94
C GLU A 121 -0.30 9.55 5.67
N LEU A 122 -0.87 9.90 4.52
CA LEU A 122 -0.26 9.67 3.21
C LEU A 122 0.94 10.60 3.01
N ASN A 123 2.10 10.03 2.69
CA ASN A 123 3.27 10.80 2.27
C ASN A 123 3.09 11.32 0.84
N THR A 124 2.93 12.62 0.67
CA THR A 124 2.77 13.25 -0.65
C THR A 124 4.08 13.57 -1.36
N SER A 125 5.23 13.35 -0.71
CA SER A 125 6.54 13.62 -1.32
C SER A 125 6.98 12.49 -2.24
N LEU A 126 7.32 12.85 -3.48
CA LEU A 126 7.94 11.93 -4.43
C LEU A 126 9.42 11.72 -4.07
N THR A 127 9.84 10.47 -4.06
CA THR A 127 11.26 10.11 -3.98
C THR A 127 11.99 10.51 -5.25
N GLU A 128 13.32 10.60 -5.20
CA GLU A 128 14.15 10.89 -6.38
C GLU A 128 13.85 9.92 -7.53
N ARG A 129 13.75 8.63 -7.21
CA ARG A 129 13.44 7.58 -8.19
C ARG A 129 12.03 7.69 -8.79
N GLU A 130 11.05 8.05 -7.97
CA GLU A 130 9.70 8.34 -8.46
C GLU A 130 9.69 9.59 -9.35
N MET A 131 10.50 10.61 -9.05
CA MET A 131 10.64 11.79 -9.89
C MET A 131 11.29 11.49 -11.24
N GLU A 132 12.31 10.63 -11.28
CA GLU A 132 12.92 10.15 -12.53
C GLU A 132 11.89 9.43 -13.42
N VAL A 133 11.13 8.50 -12.85
CA VAL A 133 10.04 7.80 -13.55
C VAL A 133 8.99 8.81 -14.02
N PHE A 134 8.60 9.77 -13.17
CA PHE A 134 7.60 10.77 -13.53
C PHE A 134 8.05 11.65 -14.70
N ARG A 135 9.31 12.08 -14.71
CA ARG A 135 9.90 12.85 -15.82
C ARG A 135 9.82 12.08 -17.14
N LEU A 136 10.16 10.79 -17.14
CA LEU A 136 10.12 9.98 -18.37
C LEU A 136 8.68 9.75 -18.85
N ILE A 137 7.73 9.57 -17.92
CA ILE A 137 6.29 9.52 -18.25
C ILE A 137 5.83 10.83 -18.90
N ALA A 138 6.23 11.98 -18.36
CA ALA A 138 5.90 13.29 -18.91
C ALA A 138 6.52 13.51 -20.31
N SER A 139 7.67 12.88 -20.58
CA SER A 139 8.31 12.83 -21.90
C SER A 139 7.71 11.76 -22.83
N ASN A 140 6.59 11.14 -22.45
CA ASN A 140 5.83 10.17 -23.25
C ASN A 140 6.55 8.83 -23.50
N TYR A 141 7.51 8.45 -22.64
CA TYR A 141 8.16 7.14 -22.70
C TYR A 141 7.19 6.04 -22.26
N GLN A 142 7.26 4.87 -22.90
CA GLN A 142 6.46 3.71 -22.50
C GLN A 142 7.10 2.98 -21.32
N THR A 143 6.33 2.12 -20.64
CA THR A 143 6.83 1.37 -19.46
C THR A 143 8.12 0.60 -19.74
N ASP A 144 8.22 -0.02 -20.92
CA ASP A 144 9.41 -0.80 -21.30
C ASP A 144 10.61 0.10 -21.61
N ASP A 145 10.39 1.27 -22.22
CA ASP A 145 11.46 2.25 -22.47
C ASP A 145 12.01 2.80 -21.14
N ILE A 146 11.13 3.13 -20.20
CA ILE A 146 11.50 3.59 -18.85
C ILE A 146 12.27 2.50 -18.12
N ALA A 147 11.82 1.24 -18.22
CA ALA A 147 12.47 0.10 -17.60
C ALA A 147 13.90 -0.09 -18.12
N ALA A 148 14.08 0.03 -19.44
CA ALA A 148 15.38 -0.04 -20.09
C ALA A 148 16.31 1.11 -19.68
N GLU A 149 15.82 2.37 -19.76
CA GLU A 149 16.56 3.58 -19.43
C GLU A 149 17.03 3.59 -17.96
N LEU A 150 16.15 3.15 -17.06
CA LEU A 150 16.42 3.16 -15.63
C LEU A 150 17.03 1.85 -15.12
N HIS A 151 17.26 0.85 -15.98
CA HIS A 151 17.76 -0.48 -15.61
C HIS A 151 16.96 -1.17 -14.49
N ILE A 152 15.62 -1.13 -14.58
CA ILE A 152 14.69 -1.78 -13.64
C ILE A 152 13.65 -2.60 -14.39
N SER A 153 12.87 -3.43 -13.69
CA SER A 153 11.81 -4.21 -14.35
C SER A 153 10.60 -3.33 -14.71
N PRO A 154 9.84 -3.65 -15.77
CA PRO A 154 8.57 -2.98 -16.08
C PRO A 154 7.58 -2.99 -14.91
N CYS A 155 7.55 -4.09 -14.15
CA CYS A 155 6.77 -4.21 -12.91
C CYS A 155 7.19 -3.17 -11.85
N THR A 156 8.49 -2.85 -11.75
CA THR A 156 8.99 -1.81 -10.85
C THR A 156 8.59 -0.42 -11.32
N VAL A 157 8.61 -0.16 -12.63
CA VAL A 157 8.11 1.09 -13.22
C VAL A 157 6.63 1.28 -12.91
N ASN A 158 5.80 0.25 -13.09
CA ASN A 158 4.38 0.30 -12.75
C ASN A 158 4.17 0.59 -11.26
N ARG A 159 4.94 -0.05 -10.37
CA ARG A 159 4.89 0.25 -8.93
C ARG A 159 5.22 1.72 -8.62
N HIS A 160 6.27 2.27 -9.24
CA HIS A 160 6.57 3.70 -9.09
C HIS A 160 5.42 4.57 -9.61
N ARG A 161 4.84 4.24 -10.76
CA ARG A 161 3.67 4.94 -11.33
C ARG A 161 2.49 4.95 -10.36
N GLU A 162 2.12 3.79 -9.81
CA GLU A 162 1.01 3.69 -8.85
C GLU A 162 1.29 4.47 -7.56
N ASN A 163 2.52 4.47 -7.08
CA ASN A 163 2.91 5.30 -5.94
C ASN A 163 2.80 6.80 -6.27
N ILE A 164 3.33 7.25 -7.42
CA ILE A 164 3.24 8.65 -7.84
C ILE A 164 1.77 9.07 -7.90
N LYS A 165 0.93 8.29 -8.59
CA LYS A 165 -0.52 8.53 -8.69
C LYS A 165 -1.17 8.69 -7.32
N ALA A 166 -0.89 7.78 -6.39
CA ALA A 166 -1.40 7.86 -5.03
C ALA A 166 -0.96 9.15 -4.32
N LYS A 167 0.35 9.45 -4.35
CA LYS A 167 0.97 10.56 -3.62
C LYS A 167 0.49 11.94 -4.10
N ILE A 168 0.27 12.10 -5.40
CA ILE A 168 -0.23 13.37 -5.98
C ILE A 168 -1.74 13.36 -6.26
N LYS A 169 -2.43 12.28 -5.88
CA LYS A 169 -3.89 12.10 -5.95
C LYS A 169 -4.47 12.20 -7.36
N VAL A 170 -3.81 11.57 -8.33
CA VAL A 170 -4.30 11.44 -9.71
C VAL A 170 -4.62 9.98 -10.05
N ARG A 171 -5.51 9.76 -11.02
CA ARG A 171 -6.09 8.44 -11.31
C ARG A 171 -5.45 7.75 -12.51
N ASN A 172 -4.97 8.51 -13.48
CA ASN A 172 -4.48 7.98 -14.75
C ASN A 172 -3.25 8.74 -15.28
N VAL A 173 -2.65 8.19 -16.32
CA VAL A 173 -1.43 8.76 -16.93
C VAL A 173 -1.67 10.14 -17.55
N GLY A 174 -2.85 10.39 -18.10
CA GLY A 174 -3.19 11.72 -18.63
C GLY A 174 -3.19 12.79 -17.53
N GLU A 175 -3.76 12.48 -16.37
CA GLU A 175 -3.72 13.35 -15.20
C GLU A 175 -2.31 13.51 -14.62
N LEU A 176 -1.45 12.48 -14.66
CA LEU A 176 -0.02 12.60 -14.32
C LEU A 176 0.66 13.66 -15.19
N ILE A 177 0.51 13.54 -16.52
CA ILE A 177 1.12 14.47 -17.48
C ILE A 177 0.57 15.89 -17.29
N ALA A 178 -0.75 16.03 -17.09
CA ALA A 178 -1.37 17.32 -16.80
C ALA A 178 -0.80 17.94 -15.51
N TYR A 179 -0.65 17.14 -14.44
CA TYR A 179 -0.08 17.59 -13.17
C TYR A 179 1.35 18.10 -13.34
N TRP A 180 2.19 17.39 -14.11
CA TRP A 180 3.58 17.78 -14.40
C TRP A 180 3.65 19.20 -14.99
N HIS A 181 2.85 19.47 -16.02
CA HIS A 181 2.83 20.77 -16.69
C HIS A 181 2.20 21.88 -15.83
N GLN A 182 1.11 21.59 -15.13
CA GLN A 182 0.41 22.57 -14.28
C GLN A 182 1.28 23.05 -13.11
N ASN A 183 2.09 22.16 -12.54
CA ASN A 183 2.97 22.46 -11.40
C ASN A 183 4.39 22.87 -11.83
N GLN A 184 4.63 23.05 -13.14
CA GLN A 184 5.93 23.41 -13.72
C GLN A 184 7.09 22.56 -13.18
N MET A 185 6.86 21.26 -13.02
CA MET A 185 7.91 20.34 -12.56
C MET A 185 8.98 20.26 -13.66
N LYS A 186 10.25 20.46 -13.31
CA LYS A 186 11.41 20.41 -14.23
C LYS A 186 12.44 19.43 -13.69
#